data_AF-A0A949U6L3-F1
#
_entry.id   AF-A0A949U6L3-F1
#
_cell.length_a   1.000
_cell.length_b   1.000
_cell.length_c   1.000
_cell.angle_alpha   90.00
_cell.angle_beta   90.00
_cell.angle_gamma   90.00
#
_symmetry.space_group_name_H-M   'P 1'
#
loop_
_entity.id
_entity.type
_entity.pdbx_description
1 polymer ?
#
loop_
_entity_poly.entity_id
_entity_poly.type
_entity_poly.pdbx_seq_one_letter_code
_entity_poly.pdbx_strand_id
1 'polypeptide(L)'
;NINECHECHDNNKVFLPIGPKARNLNKNYAYASGPENQLEHWARMGYLEGLPASDVRPVVANWSDPSTGSVESRARAYLDNNCAHCHEPGGQAGYTGVDFRLTQTDSAHMGFCKSPNSAGEVGGRRYDIVPGHPDESILIYRLESTAPKTAMPQLSRDVVHVEAVRLLRDWISALSEHATGCRSNL
;
A
#
# COMPACT_ATOMS: atom_id res chain seq x y z
N ASN A 1 -9.68 24.17 3.28
CA ASN A 1 -9.83 23.80 4.69
C ASN A 1 -8.51 23.17 5.12
N ILE A 2 -7.76 23.75 6.07
CA ILE A 2 -6.42 23.24 6.49
C ILE A 2 -6.54 21.91 7.26
N ASN A 3 -7.70 21.64 7.86
CA ASN A 3 -7.89 20.44 8.68
C ASN A 3 -7.82 19.13 7.88
N GLU A 4 -8.22 19.16 6.60
CA GLU A 4 -8.15 18.00 5.70
C GLU A 4 -6.70 17.64 5.33
N CYS A 5 -5.77 18.60 5.38
CA CYS A 5 -4.35 18.32 5.11
C CYS A 5 -3.75 17.37 6.15
N HIS A 6 -4.16 17.51 7.42
CA HIS A 6 -3.69 16.66 8.51
C HIS A 6 -4.19 15.21 8.41
N GLU A 7 -5.25 14.94 7.63
CA GLU A 7 -5.72 13.56 7.46
C GLU A 7 -4.69 12.70 6.71
N CYS A 8 -3.85 13.32 5.87
CA CYS A 8 -2.80 12.63 5.11
C CYS A 8 -1.39 13.02 5.56
N HIS A 9 -1.16 14.27 5.95
CA HIS A 9 0.16 14.81 6.29
C HIS A 9 0.46 14.80 7.79
N ASP A 10 -0.17 13.94 8.58
CA ASP A 10 0.10 13.82 10.02
C ASP A 10 0.51 12.41 10.39
N ASN A 11 1.60 12.30 11.17
CA ASN A 11 1.93 11.08 11.89
C ASN A 11 2.29 11.45 13.34
N ASN A 12 1.57 10.89 14.31
CA ASN A 12 1.75 11.19 15.73
C ASN A 12 1.72 12.69 16.07
N LYS A 13 0.81 13.46 15.43
CA LYS A 13 0.66 14.91 15.60
C LYS A 13 1.83 15.73 15.05
N VAL A 14 2.64 15.11 14.18
CA VAL A 14 3.73 15.77 13.48
C VAL A 14 3.35 15.91 12.02
N PHE A 15 3.37 17.14 11.52
CA PHE A 15 3.08 17.42 10.12
C PHE A 15 4.26 17.00 9.23
N LEU A 16 4.04 16.04 8.33
CA LEU A 16 5.08 15.44 7.49
C LEU A 16 4.67 15.43 6.01
N PRO A 17 5.61 15.69 5.08
CA PRO A 17 5.33 15.54 3.66
C PRO A 17 5.14 14.06 3.30
N ILE A 18 4.16 13.78 2.44
CA ILE A 18 4.05 12.50 1.75
C ILE A 18 4.85 12.63 0.46
N GLY A 19 5.99 11.94 0.41
CA GLY A 19 6.91 12.01 -0.71
C GLY A 19 7.39 10.63 -1.18
N PRO A 20 8.15 10.59 -2.28
CA PRO A 20 8.76 9.35 -2.73
C PRO A 20 9.70 8.82 -1.64
N LYS A 21 9.59 7.52 -1.35
CA LYS A 21 10.56 6.85 -0.49
C LYS A 21 11.77 6.46 -1.35
N ALA A 22 12.98 6.53 -0.81
CA ALA A 22 14.21 6.28 -1.60
C ALA A 22 14.19 4.95 -2.37
N ARG A 23 13.57 3.91 -1.79
CA ARG A 23 13.35 2.60 -2.41
C ARG A 23 12.56 2.64 -3.73
N ASN A 24 11.65 3.60 -3.90
CA ASN A 24 10.88 3.81 -5.13
C ASN A 24 11.68 4.49 -6.24
N LEU A 25 12.80 5.11 -5.87
CA LEU A 25 13.74 5.79 -6.76
C LEU A 25 14.91 4.89 -7.16
N ASN A 26 15.10 3.73 -6.53
CA ASN A 26 16.18 2.81 -6.89
C ASN A 26 15.83 2.00 -8.16
N LYS A 27 15.76 2.70 -9.30
CA LYS A 27 15.44 2.15 -10.62
C LYS A 27 16.08 2.99 -11.70
N ASN A 28 16.22 2.42 -12.89
CA ASN A 28 16.63 3.19 -14.06
C ASN A 28 15.49 4.10 -14.53
N TYR A 29 15.83 5.34 -14.81
CA TYR A 29 14.96 6.33 -15.44
C TYR A 29 15.55 6.74 -16.79
N ALA A 30 14.69 6.95 -17.78
CA ALA A 30 15.08 7.33 -19.12
C ALA A 30 15.31 8.85 -19.22
N TYR A 31 16.50 9.30 -18.82
CA TYR A 31 16.91 10.70 -19.02
C TYR A 31 17.26 10.98 -20.49
N ALA A 32 17.28 12.26 -20.86
CA ALA A 32 17.71 12.70 -22.19
C ALA A 32 19.14 12.27 -22.54
N SER A 33 20.02 12.10 -21.53
CA SER A 33 21.39 11.60 -21.67
C SER A 33 21.49 10.06 -21.80
N GLY A 34 20.37 9.35 -21.68
CA GLY A 34 20.30 7.89 -21.63
C GLY A 34 19.79 7.37 -20.28
N PRO A 35 19.52 6.05 -20.19
CA PRO A 35 19.05 5.42 -18.94
C PRO A 35 20.10 5.50 -17.83
N GLU A 36 19.68 5.94 -16.64
CA GLU A 36 20.54 6.04 -15.46
C GLU A 36 19.72 5.70 -14.20
N ASN A 37 20.35 5.14 -13.18
CA ASN A 37 19.69 4.94 -11.89
C ASN A 37 19.31 6.30 -11.28
N GLN A 38 18.05 6.48 -10.92
CA GLN A 38 17.51 7.77 -10.48
C GLN A 38 18.15 8.26 -9.17
N LEU A 39 18.48 7.36 -8.22
CA LEU A 39 19.20 7.76 -7.00
C LEU A 39 20.59 8.30 -7.33
N GLU A 40 21.34 7.60 -8.18
CA GLU A 40 22.68 8.02 -8.62
C GLU A 40 22.62 9.36 -9.36
N HIS A 41 21.66 9.51 -10.25
CA HIS A 41 21.47 10.75 -10.99
C HIS A 41 21.20 11.93 -10.04
N TRP A 42 20.30 11.75 -9.06
CA TRP A 42 19.98 12.80 -8.09
C TRP A 42 21.13 13.10 -7.12
N ALA A 43 21.94 12.10 -6.75
CA ALA A 43 23.13 12.33 -5.96
C ALA A 43 24.20 13.11 -6.75
N ARG A 44 24.43 12.75 -8.02
CA ARG A 44 25.36 13.48 -8.91
C ARG A 44 24.91 14.94 -9.13
N MET A 45 23.61 15.20 -9.18
CA MET A 45 23.05 16.55 -9.29
C MET A 45 23.09 17.35 -7.98
N GLY A 46 23.49 16.74 -6.86
CA GLY A 46 23.52 17.38 -5.55
C GLY A 46 22.16 17.48 -4.86
N TYR A 47 21.14 16.74 -5.31
CA TYR A 47 19.82 16.68 -4.65
C TYR A 47 19.78 15.67 -3.51
N LEU A 48 20.66 14.68 -3.52
CA LEU A 48 20.79 13.66 -2.49
C LEU A 48 22.25 13.55 -2.06
N GLU A 49 22.45 13.23 -0.78
CA GLU A 49 23.77 12.95 -0.21
C GLU A 49 23.71 11.64 0.58
N GLY A 50 24.86 11.00 0.80
CA GLY A 50 24.97 9.85 1.70
C GLY A 50 24.24 8.58 1.22
N LEU A 51 24.19 8.34 -0.09
CA LEU A 51 23.61 7.09 -0.60
C LEU A 51 24.38 5.87 -0.05
N PRO A 52 23.67 4.84 0.46
CA PRO A 52 24.29 3.55 0.75
C PRO A 52 24.91 2.93 -0.51
N ALA A 53 25.82 1.97 -0.29
CA ALA A 53 26.40 1.16 -1.36
C ALA A 53 25.30 0.51 -2.22
N SER A 54 25.54 0.40 -3.52
CA SER A 54 24.49 0.08 -4.49
C SER A 54 23.86 -1.29 -4.32
N ASP A 55 24.64 -2.25 -3.82
CA ASP A 55 24.27 -3.64 -3.56
C ASP A 55 23.34 -3.83 -2.36
N VAL A 56 23.31 -2.88 -1.42
CA VAL A 56 22.44 -2.92 -0.24
C VAL A 56 21.19 -2.06 -0.37
N ARG A 57 21.03 -1.31 -1.48
CA ARG A 57 19.86 -0.46 -1.69
C ARG A 57 18.64 -1.31 -2.07
N PRO A 58 17.50 -1.18 -1.36
CA PRO A 58 16.31 -1.95 -1.69
C PRO A 58 15.76 -1.54 -3.06
N VAL A 59 15.26 -2.52 -3.81
CA VAL A 59 14.52 -2.33 -5.06
C VAL A 59 13.06 -2.69 -4.81
N VAL A 60 12.15 -1.88 -5.33
CA VAL A 60 10.70 -2.11 -5.21
C VAL A 60 10.14 -2.44 -6.58
N ALA A 61 9.31 -3.47 -6.67
CA ALA A 61 8.63 -3.82 -7.90
C ALA A 61 7.71 -2.67 -8.36
N ASN A 62 7.66 -2.43 -9.66
CA ASN A 62 6.68 -1.53 -10.24
C ASN A 62 5.32 -2.27 -10.31
N TRP A 63 4.31 -1.74 -9.62
CA TRP A 63 3.01 -2.39 -9.50
C TRP A 63 2.38 -2.72 -10.86
N SER A 64 2.58 -1.85 -11.86
CA SER A 64 2.00 -1.97 -13.20
C SER A 64 2.85 -2.75 -14.20
N ASP A 65 4.07 -3.16 -13.84
CA ASP A 65 4.97 -3.89 -14.73
C ASP A 65 5.27 -5.29 -14.19
N PRO A 66 4.62 -6.34 -14.74
CA PRO A 66 4.81 -7.71 -14.32
C PRO A 66 6.25 -8.23 -14.43
N SER A 67 7.11 -7.61 -15.24
CA SER A 67 8.51 -8.02 -15.38
C SER A 67 9.38 -7.64 -14.17
N THR A 68 8.87 -6.76 -13.30
CA THR A 68 9.64 -6.20 -12.18
C THR A 68 9.46 -6.95 -10.86
N GLY A 69 8.58 -7.96 -10.79
CA GLY A 69 8.38 -8.75 -9.59
C GLY A 69 7.15 -9.64 -9.59
N SER A 70 7.02 -10.46 -8.54
CA SER A 70 5.86 -11.32 -8.31
C SER A 70 4.58 -10.49 -8.15
N VAL A 71 3.43 -11.16 -8.25
CA VAL A 71 2.12 -10.53 -7.97
C VAL A 71 2.10 -9.93 -6.56
N GLU A 72 2.64 -10.65 -5.58
CA GLU A 72 2.74 -10.15 -4.20
C GLU A 72 3.63 -8.92 -4.09
N SER A 73 4.85 -8.94 -4.63
CA SER A 73 5.76 -7.79 -4.46
C SER A 73 5.19 -6.52 -5.11
N ARG A 74 4.49 -6.66 -6.25
CA ARG A 74 3.78 -5.58 -6.92
C ARG A 74 2.56 -5.09 -6.14
N ALA A 75 1.75 -6.00 -5.60
CA ALA A 75 0.61 -5.66 -4.74
C ALA A 75 1.04 -4.91 -3.48
N ARG A 76 2.09 -5.41 -2.80
CA ARG A 76 2.67 -4.78 -1.61
C ARG A 76 3.27 -3.41 -1.93
N ALA A 77 3.92 -3.25 -3.08
CA ALA A 77 4.41 -1.96 -3.55
C ALA A 77 3.26 -0.95 -3.79
N TYR A 78 2.15 -1.40 -4.37
CA TYR A 78 0.96 -0.56 -4.55
C TYR A 78 0.39 -0.08 -3.22
N LEU A 79 0.20 -0.99 -2.25
CA LEU A 79 -0.30 -0.66 -0.91
C LEU A 79 0.64 0.30 -0.16
N ASP A 80 1.96 0.08 -0.25
CA ASP A 80 2.95 0.93 0.39
C ASP A 80 2.97 2.37 -0.14
N ASN A 81 2.69 2.56 -1.43
CA ASN A 81 2.70 3.86 -2.08
C ASN A 81 1.37 4.61 -1.92
N ASN A 82 0.25 3.88 -1.95
CA ASN A 82 -1.08 4.49 -2.02
C ASN A 82 -1.84 4.46 -0.68
N CYS A 83 -1.44 3.61 0.28
CA CYS A 83 -2.23 3.36 1.49
C CYS A 83 -1.43 3.50 2.79
N ALA A 84 -0.13 3.16 2.78
CA ALA A 84 0.66 3.08 4.01
C ALA A 84 0.75 4.38 4.80
N HIS A 85 0.76 5.54 4.15
CA HIS A 85 0.83 6.83 4.87
C HIS A 85 -0.33 7.02 5.86
N CYS A 86 -1.52 6.47 5.58
CA CYS A 86 -2.63 6.41 6.52
C CYS A 86 -2.59 5.15 7.38
N HIS A 87 -2.30 4.01 6.76
CA HIS A 87 -2.26 2.69 7.39
C HIS A 87 -0.83 2.34 7.81
N GLU A 88 -0.32 3.07 8.80
CA GLU A 88 0.92 2.79 9.50
C GLU A 88 0.81 3.27 10.96
N PRO A 89 1.66 2.79 11.89
CA PRO A 89 1.68 3.29 13.26
C PRO A 89 1.81 4.81 13.31
N GLY A 90 0.88 5.46 14.01
CA GLY A 90 0.83 6.93 14.16
C GLY A 90 0.12 7.67 13.03
N GLY A 91 -0.11 7.04 11.87
CA GLY A 91 -0.92 7.61 10.78
C GLY A 91 -2.42 7.62 11.11
N GLN A 92 -3.20 8.33 10.30
CA GLN A 92 -4.63 8.56 10.54
C GLN A 92 -5.46 7.28 10.72
N ALA A 93 -5.12 6.20 10.00
CA ALA A 93 -5.76 4.89 10.12
C ALA A 93 -4.94 3.88 10.94
N GLY A 94 -3.84 4.31 11.59
CA GLY A 94 -2.97 3.43 12.37
C GLY A 94 -3.67 2.75 13.54
N TYR A 95 -4.69 3.41 14.12
CA TYR A 95 -5.52 2.84 15.19
C TYR A 95 -6.32 1.60 14.74
N THR A 96 -6.47 1.39 13.42
CA THR A 96 -7.13 0.19 12.89
C THR A 96 -6.29 -1.07 13.08
N GLY A 97 -4.99 -0.92 13.32
CA GLY A 97 -4.02 -2.01 13.42
C GLY A 97 -3.56 -2.58 12.08
N VAL A 98 -4.04 -2.06 10.95
CA VAL A 98 -3.55 -2.44 9.61
C VAL A 98 -2.35 -1.58 9.23
N ASP A 99 -1.27 -2.23 8.79
CA ASP A 99 -0.02 -1.64 8.37
C ASP A 99 0.35 -2.08 6.95
N PHE A 100 0.22 -1.15 6.00
CA PHE A 100 0.48 -1.39 4.59
C PHE A 100 1.90 -1.03 4.14
N ARG A 101 2.80 -0.69 5.08
CA ARG A 101 4.20 -0.45 4.73
C ARG A 101 4.82 -1.73 4.16
N LEU A 102 5.67 -1.55 3.15
CA LEU A 102 6.37 -2.67 2.50
C LEU A 102 7.22 -3.48 3.50
N THR A 103 7.68 -2.85 4.58
CA THR A 103 8.51 -3.45 5.63
C THR A 103 7.74 -4.29 6.66
N GLN A 104 6.41 -4.26 6.63
CA GLN A 104 5.59 -5.07 7.54
C GLN A 104 5.58 -6.54 7.09
N THR A 105 5.80 -7.45 8.04
CA THR A 105 5.87 -8.91 7.81
C THR A 105 4.93 -9.72 8.71
N ASP A 106 4.34 -9.11 9.74
CA ASP A 106 3.35 -9.73 10.60
C ASP A 106 2.00 -9.83 9.88
N SER A 107 1.49 -11.05 9.73
CA SER A 107 0.27 -11.33 8.96
C SER A 107 -0.98 -10.65 9.51
N ALA A 108 -1.10 -10.54 10.84
CA ALA A 108 -2.24 -9.88 11.46
C ALA A 108 -2.22 -8.37 11.18
N HIS A 109 -1.05 -7.73 11.28
CA HIS A 109 -0.90 -6.31 10.91
C HIS A 109 -1.02 -6.08 9.40
N MET A 110 -0.75 -7.07 8.56
CA MET A 110 -1.08 -7.01 7.12
C MET A 110 -2.59 -7.09 6.83
N GLY A 111 -3.41 -7.38 7.85
CA GLY A 111 -4.87 -7.50 7.73
C GLY A 111 -5.39 -8.91 7.49
N PHE A 112 -4.53 -9.93 7.49
CA PHE A 112 -4.96 -11.30 7.20
C PHE A 112 -5.81 -11.85 8.36
N CYS A 113 -7.07 -12.20 8.05
CA CYS A 113 -8.05 -12.68 9.02
C CYS A 113 -8.24 -11.76 10.23
N LYS A 114 -7.92 -10.48 10.06
CA LYS A 114 -8.06 -9.48 11.10
C LYS A 114 -9.45 -8.87 11.01
N SER A 115 -10.22 -8.96 12.10
CA SER A 115 -11.50 -8.27 12.16
C SER A 115 -11.26 -6.75 12.24
N PRO A 116 -12.02 -5.94 11.49
CA PRO A 116 -11.91 -4.49 11.60
C PRO A 116 -12.43 -4.07 12.98
N ASN A 117 -11.66 -3.28 13.71
CA ASN A 117 -12.18 -2.52 14.85
C ASN A 117 -12.87 -1.21 14.38
N SER A 118 -12.52 -0.74 13.18
CA SER A 118 -13.10 0.41 12.49
C SER A 118 -12.88 0.26 10.98
N ALA A 119 -13.97 0.12 10.22
CA ALA A 119 -13.91 0.06 8.76
C ALA A 119 -15.11 0.73 8.05
N GLY A 120 -15.98 1.42 8.78
CA GLY A 120 -17.22 1.97 8.21
C GLY A 120 -18.15 0.84 7.73
N GLU A 121 -18.84 1.08 6.61
CA GLU A 121 -19.67 0.07 5.96
C GLU A 121 -18.79 -0.94 5.22
N VAL A 122 -18.96 -2.24 5.52
CA VAL A 122 -18.11 -3.33 5.04
C VAL A 122 -18.85 -4.36 4.16
N GLY A 123 -20.13 -4.13 3.87
CA GLY A 123 -20.91 -4.98 2.97
C GLY A 123 -21.01 -6.42 3.47
N GLY A 124 -21.19 -6.59 4.78
CA GLY A 124 -21.31 -7.90 5.43
C GLY A 124 -20.01 -8.71 5.57
N ARG A 125 -18.85 -8.15 5.19
CA ARG A 125 -17.56 -8.84 5.29
C ARG A 125 -16.99 -8.79 6.70
N ARG A 126 -16.27 -9.85 7.08
CA ARG A 126 -15.77 -10.05 8.46
C ARG A 126 -14.32 -9.59 8.66
N TYR A 127 -13.47 -9.73 7.65
CA TYR A 127 -12.03 -9.57 7.80
C TYR A 127 -11.43 -8.60 6.77
N ASP A 128 -10.37 -7.89 7.17
CA ASP A 128 -9.68 -6.91 6.33
C ASP A 128 -9.22 -7.54 5.01
N ILE A 129 -8.53 -8.69 5.11
CA ILE A 129 -8.14 -9.55 3.99
C ILE A 129 -8.42 -11.02 4.37
N VAL A 130 -9.07 -11.76 3.47
CA VAL A 130 -9.29 -13.20 3.56
C VAL A 130 -8.41 -13.88 2.50
N PRO A 131 -7.31 -14.55 2.89
CA PRO A 131 -6.46 -15.30 1.97
C PRO A 131 -7.27 -16.27 1.08
N GLY A 132 -7.03 -16.26 -0.23
CA GLY A 132 -7.75 -17.07 -1.22
C GLY A 132 -9.11 -16.50 -1.64
N HIS A 133 -9.70 -15.59 -0.86
CA HIS A 133 -11.09 -15.13 -1.05
C HIS A 133 -11.19 -13.59 -1.19
N PRO A 134 -10.83 -13.03 -2.37
CA PRO A 134 -10.89 -11.58 -2.58
C PRO A 134 -12.30 -11.00 -2.40
N ASP A 135 -13.34 -11.74 -2.80
CA ASP A 135 -14.72 -11.29 -2.66
C ASP A 135 -15.19 -11.21 -1.21
N GLU A 136 -14.54 -11.91 -0.28
CA GLU A 136 -14.83 -11.86 1.15
C GLU A 136 -13.98 -10.80 1.89
N SER A 137 -13.02 -10.19 1.20
CA SER A 137 -12.06 -9.26 1.78
C SER A 137 -12.58 -7.82 1.80
N ILE A 138 -12.58 -7.18 2.97
CA ILE A 138 -13.00 -5.77 3.12
C ILE A 138 -12.16 -4.86 2.23
N LEU A 139 -10.85 -5.11 2.11
CA LEU A 139 -9.95 -4.33 1.27
C LEU A 139 -10.48 -4.16 -0.16
N ILE A 140 -10.90 -5.26 -0.80
CA ILE A 140 -11.39 -5.24 -2.19
C ILE A 140 -12.73 -4.50 -2.28
N TYR A 141 -13.67 -4.82 -1.38
CA TYR A 141 -14.97 -4.15 -1.34
C TYR A 141 -14.86 -2.62 -1.25
N ARG A 142 -13.93 -2.13 -0.42
CA ARG A 142 -13.73 -0.68 -0.23
C ARG A 142 -13.03 0.00 -1.41
N LEU A 143 -12.18 -0.72 -2.13
CA LEU A 143 -11.52 -0.20 -3.34
C LEU A 143 -12.46 -0.17 -4.55
N GLU A 144 -13.41 -1.11 -4.63
CA GLU A 144 -14.42 -1.19 -5.69
C GLU A 144 -15.58 -0.19 -5.52
N SER A 145 -15.81 0.30 -4.30
CA SER A 145 -16.89 1.24 -4.01
C SER A 145 -16.47 2.70 -4.21
N THR A 146 -17.37 3.56 -4.72
CA THR A 146 -17.24 5.03 -4.68
C THR A 146 -18.21 5.67 -3.67
N ALA A 147 -18.94 4.85 -2.91
CA ALA A 147 -19.91 5.35 -1.95
C ALA A 147 -19.20 6.02 -0.75
N PRO A 148 -19.70 7.17 -0.26
CA PRO A 148 -19.17 7.81 0.95
C PRO A 148 -19.13 6.84 2.12
N LYS A 149 -18.10 6.96 2.97
CA LYS A 149 -17.82 6.09 4.13
C LYS A 149 -17.41 4.64 3.81
N THR A 150 -17.67 4.15 2.60
CA THR A 150 -17.18 2.84 2.12
C THR A 150 -15.86 2.98 1.36
N ALA A 151 -15.83 3.91 0.41
CA ALA A 151 -14.71 4.13 -0.50
C ALA A 151 -13.38 4.35 0.24
N MET A 152 -12.33 3.73 -0.27
CA MET A 152 -10.94 4.03 0.11
C MET A 152 -10.11 4.52 -1.08
N PRO A 153 -9.25 5.55 -0.93
CA PRO A 153 -9.19 6.46 0.23
C PRO A 153 -10.51 7.23 0.42
N GLN A 154 -10.77 7.69 1.66
CA GLN A 154 -12.03 8.37 2.01
C GLN A 154 -12.12 9.80 1.45
N LEU A 155 -10.97 10.35 1.05
CA LEU A 155 -10.84 11.68 0.50
C LEU A 155 -10.40 11.59 -0.96
N SER A 156 -10.89 12.53 -1.76
CA SER A 156 -10.34 12.84 -3.09
C SER A 156 -10.34 11.67 -4.10
N ARG A 157 -11.28 10.73 -3.99
CA ARG A 157 -11.48 9.68 -5.00
C ARG A 157 -12.95 9.50 -5.37
N ASP A 158 -13.23 9.72 -6.66
CA ASP A 158 -14.56 9.51 -7.26
C ASP A 158 -14.57 8.40 -8.33
N VAL A 159 -13.41 7.78 -8.61
CA VAL A 159 -13.26 6.72 -9.61
C VAL A 159 -12.56 5.50 -9.03
N VAL A 160 -12.85 4.31 -9.56
CA VAL A 160 -12.18 3.06 -9.17
C VAL A 160 -10.89 2.91 -9.98
N HIS A 161 -9.78 2.62 -9.31
CA HIS A 161 -8.54 2.23 -9.99
C HIS A 161 -8.60 0.73 -10.35
N VAL A 162 -9.20 0.42 -11.50
CA VAL A 162 -9.58 -0.94 -11.90
C VAL A 162 -8.37 -1.88 -11.99
N GLU A 163 -7.24 -1.41 -12.51
CA GLU A 163 -6.01 -2.19 -12.67
C GLU A 163 -5.40 -2.56 -11.32
N ALA A 164 -5.42 -1.63 -10.36
CA ALA A 164 -4.94 -1.87 -9.02
C ALA A 164 -5.85 -2.84 -8.24
N VAL A 165 -7.18 -2.69 -8.38
CA VAL A 165 -8.14 -3.65 -7.82
C VAL A 165 -7.85 -5.05 -8.36
N ARG A 166 -7.68 -5.19 -9.68
CA ARG A 166 -7.34 -6.48 -10.29
C ARG A 166 -6.05 -7.07 -9.72
N LEU A 167 -4.98 -6.28 -9.61
CA LEU A 167 -3.72 -6.73 -9.03
C LEU A 167 -3.89 -7.24 -7.58
N LEU A 168 -4.66 -6.51 -6.76
CA LEU A 168 -4.90 -6.90 -5.37
C LEU A 168 -5.80 -8.13 -5.26
N ARG A 169 -6.77 -8.29 -6.17
CA ARG A 169 -7.58 -9.51 -6.27
C ARG A 169 -6.73 -10.72 -6.65
N ASP A 170 -5.85 -10.56 -7.65
CA ASP A 170 -4.92 -11.62 -8.09
C ASP A 170 -3.97 -12.01 -6.94
N TRP A 171 -3.48 -11.03 -6.19
CA TRP A 171 -2.63 -11.27 -5.01
C TRP A 171 -3.39 -12.04 -3.93
N ILE A 172 -4.57 -11.57 -3.51
CA ILE A 172 -5.35 -12.22 -2.46
C ILE A 172 -5.73 -13.65 -2.86
N SER A 173 -6.12 -13.86 -4.13
CA SER A 173 -6.48 -15.20 -4.64
C SER A 173 -5.30 -16.17 -4.63
N ALA A 174 -4.07 -15.67 -4.74
CA ALA A 174 -2.85 -16.48 -4.72
C ALA A 174 -2.36 -16.83 -3.29
N LEU A 175 -2.92 -16.20 -2.24
CA LEU A 175 -2.58 -16.52 -0.86
C LEU A 175 -3.14 -17.89 -0.47
N SER A 176 -2.37 -18.68 0.29
CA SER A 176 -2.82 -19.99 0.74
C SER A 176 -3.85 -19.89 1.86
N GLU A 177 -4.99 -20.56 1.71
CA GLU A 177 -6.04 -20.68 2.73
C GLU A 177 -5.52 -21.31 4.03
N HIS A 178 -4.57 -22.25 3.91
CA HIS A 178 -4.06 -23.07 5.01
C HIS A 178 -3.15 -22.32 6.00
N ALA A 179 -2.82 -21.05 5.74
CA ALA A 179 -1.92 -20.28 6.59
C ALA A 179 -2.63 -19.52 7.73
N THR A 180 -3.98 -19.41 7.73
CA THR A 180 -4.63 -18.44 8.65
C THR A 180 -6.05 -18.82 9.06
N GLY A 181 -6.30 -18.81 10.38
CA GLY A 181 -7.57 -19.11 11.05
C GLY A 181 -8.69 -18.08 10.87
N CYS A 182 -8.96 -17.66 9.62
CA CYS A 182 -10.20 -16.98 9.27
C CYS A 182 -11.36 -17.92 9.62
N ARG A 183 -12.20 -17.56 10.61
CA ARG A 183 -13.36 -18.38 10.94
C ARG A 183 -14.42 -18.17 9.87
N SER A 184 -14.76 -19.23 9.13
CA SER A 184 -15.84 -19.21 8.15
C SER A 184 -17.18 -18.92 8.82
N ASN A 185 -18.13 -18.40 8.03
CA ASN A 185 -19.54 -18.35 8.41
C ASN A 185 -20.16 -19.73 8.13
N LEU A 186 -19.89 -20.71 9.00
CA LEU A 186 -20.72 -21.91 9.14
C LEU A 186 -21.44 -21.85 10.48
#